data_AF-A0A918A1X2-F1
#
_entry.id   AF-A0A918A1X2-F1
#
_cell.length_a   1.000
_cell.length_b   1.000
_cell.length_c   1.000
_cell.angle_alpha   90.00
_cell.angle_beta   90.00
_cell.angle_gamma   90.00
#
_symmetry.space_group_name_H-M   'P 1'
#
loop_
_entity.id
_entity.type
_entity.pdbx_description
1 polymer ?
#
loop_
_entity_poly.entity_id
_entity_poly.type
_entity_poly.pdbx_seq_one_letter_code
_entity_poly.pdbx_strand_id
1 'polypeptide(L)'
;MAEGVGDGRNDYNTEFGSANVALHEVAVAVELGDAGHALRVGTAVDTSTLSAERRARLCVDLARAHTQRRQIDDAVAALLEAETITPEQIRNHRIVRRLASDLLSMQDPASSELRGLSERVGT
;
A
#
# COMPACT_ATOMS: atom_id res chain seq x y z
N MET A 1 12.45 30.40 -12.14
CA MET A 1 11.10 30.06 -12.60
C MET A 1 11.29 28.96 -13.61
N ALA A 2 10.97 27.72 -13.24
CA ALA A 2 11.14 26.57 -14.12
C ALA A 2 9.77 26.19 -14.69
N GLU A 3 9.75 26.07 -16.00
CA GLU A 3 8.61 25.99 -16.88
C GLU A 3 7.84 24.67 -16.71
N GLY A 4 6.52 24.75 -16.91
CA GLY A 4 5.59 23.68 -16.60
C GLY A 4 5.83 22.39 -17.39
N VAL A 5 5.79 21.28 -16.66
CA VAL A 5 5.64 19.95 -17.26
C VAL A 5 4.23 19.88 -17.84
N GLY A 6 4.14 19.84 -19.17
CA GLY A 6 2.90 19.68 -19.90
C GLY A 6 2.19 18.38 -19.54
N ASP A 7 0.86 18.40 -19.69
CA ASP A 7 -0.07 17.29 -19.44
C ASP A 7 0.43 16.00 -20.09
N GLY A 8 1.13 15.19 -19.28
CA GLY A 8 1.81 13.99 -19.71
C GLY A 8 0.81 12.89 -19.95
N ARG A 9 0.23 12.87 -21.15
CA ARG A 9 -0.58 11.75 -21.62
C ARG A 9 0.21 10.46 -21.49
N ASN A 10 -0.20 9.62 -20.55
CA ASN A 10 0.42 8.34 -20.24
C ASN A 10 -0.15 7.26 -21.18
N ASP A 11 0.02 7.44 -22.49
CA ASP A 11 -0.58 6.59 -23.53
C ASP A 11 0.10 5.21 -23.67
N TYR A 12 1.18 4.92 -22.91
CA TYR A 12 2.05 3.76 -23.19
C TYR A 12 2.40 2.83 -22.02
N ASN A 13 1.89 3.06 -20.80
CA ASN A 13 2.20 2.20 -19.63
C ASN A 13 3.70 1.88 -19.47
N THR A 14 4.58 2.80 -19.92
CA THR A 14 6.02 2.66 -19.79
C THR A 14 6.44 2.90 -18.35
N GLU A 15 7.57 2.32 -17.96
CA GLU A 15 8.18 2.41 -16.63
C GLU A 15 8.45 3.85 -16.12
N PHE A 16 8.19 4.88 -16.93
CA PHE A 16 8.36 6.30 -16.62
C PHE A 16 7.05 7.12 -16.62
N GLY A 17 5.88 6.48 -16.67
CA GLY A 17 4.60 7.17 -16.44
C GLY A 17 4.52 7.77 -15.04
N SER A 18 3.82 8.90 -14.88
CA SER A 18 3.67 9.61 -13.60
C SER A 18 3.22 8.70 -12.45
N ALA A 19 2.32 7.75 -12.74
CA ALA A 19 1.88 6.76 -11.76
C ALA A 19 3.01 5.80 -11.32
N ASN A 20 3.88 5.35 -12.23
CA ASN A 20 4.99 4.46 -11.88
C ASN A 20 6.04 5.17 -11.02
N VAL A 21 6.34 6.44 -11.34
CA VAL A 21 7.23 7.27 -10.52
C VAL A 21 6.65 7.44 -9.12
N ALA A 22 5.36 7.74 -9.00
CA ALA A 22 4.71 7.91 -7.70
C ALA A 22 4.68 6.61 -6.88
N LEU A 23 4.47 5.45 -7.51
CA LEU A 23 4.58 4.15 -6.83
C LEU A 23 5.98 3.92 -6.25
N HIS A 24 7.02 4.26 -7.01
CA HIS A 24 8.39 4.14 -6.55
C HIS A 24 8.70 5.12 -5.42
N GLU A 25 8.24 6.36 -5.53
CA GLU A 25 8.36 7.40 -4.50
C GLU A 25 7.71 6.95 -3.18
N VAL A 26 6.49 6.39 -3.23
CA VAL A 26 5.81 5.82 -2.05
C VAL A 26 6.66 4.70 -1.44
N ALA A 27 7.13 3.75 -2.23
CA ALA A 27 7.93 2.64 -1.74
C ALA A 27 9.21 3.13 -1.04
N VAL A 28 9.93 4.08 -1.63
CA VAL A 28 11.13 4.68 -1.04
C VAL A 28 10.79 5.41 0.27
N ALA A 29 9.73 6.23 0.28
CA ALA A 29 9.31 6.95 1.48
C ALA A 29 8.96 5.99 2.63
N VAL A 30 8.28 4.88 2.35
CA VAL A 30 7.97 3.83 3.34
C VAL A 30 9.25 3.17 3.87
N GLU A 31 10.19 2.79 3.00
CA GLU A 31 11.46 2.19 3.45
C GLU A 31 12.28 3.14 4.33
N LEU A 32 12.23 4.45 4.05
CA LEU A 32 12.91 5.48 4.83
C LEU A 32 12.16 5.88 6.11
N GLY A 33 10.96 5.34 6.34
CA GLY A 33 10.13 5.69 7.50
C GLY A 33 9.41 7.03 7.38
N ASP A 34 9.43 7.68 6.21
CA ASP A 34 8.65 8.89 5.94
C ASP A 34 7.20 8.53 5.57
N ALA A 35 6.49 7.96 6.54
CA ALA A 35 5.11 7.55 6.39
C ALA A 35 4.18 8.72 6.01
N GLY A 36 4.47 9.93 6.50
CA GLY A 36 3.67 11.11 6.19
C GLY A 36 3.73 11.47 4.71
N HIS A 37 4.92 11.41 4.11
CA HIS A 37 5.09 11.61 2.68
C HIS A 37 4.50 10.45 1.87
N ALA A 38 4.76 9.20 2.27
CA ALA A 38 4.22 8.01 1.59
C ALA A 38 2.69 8.06 1.46
N LEU A 39 1.98 8.41 2.53
CA LEU A 39 0.52 8.51 2.52
C LEU A 39 0.03 9.65 1.63
N ARG A 40 0.72 10.80 1.65
CA ARG A 40 0.35 11.96 0.83
C ARG A 40 0.50 11.69 -0.66
N VAL A 41 1.60 11.05 -1.05
CA VAL A 41 1.85 10.69 -2.46
C VAL A 41 0.89 9.58 -2.87
N GLY A 42 0.80 8.51 -2.08
CA GLY A 42 0.02 7.32 -2.43
C GLY A 42 -1.48 7.58 -2.57
N THR A 43 -2.05 8.49 -1.76
CA THR A 43 -3.47 8.90 -1.88
C THR A 43 -3.75 9.78 -3.09
N ALA A 44 -2.72 10.43 -3.66
CA ALA A 44 -2.83 11.25 -4.85
C ALA A 44 -2.60 10.47 -6.17
N VAL A 45 -2.18 9.20 -6.09
CA VAL A 45 -1.94 8.38 -7.28
C VAL A 45 -3.27 8.01 -7.94
N ASP A 46 -3.41 8.35 -9.22
CA ASP A 46 -4.50 7.79 -10.03
C ASP A 46 -4.21 6.31 -10.31
N THR A 47 -5.03 5.45 -9.71
CA THR A 47 -4.91 4.00 -9.83
C THR A 47 -5.70 3.41 -10.98
N SER A 48 -6.51 4.21 -11.70
CA SER A 48 -7.44 3.72 -12.74
C SER A 48 -6.74 2.99 -13.89
N THR A 49 -5.49 3.37 -14.18
CA THR A 49 -4.68 2.82 -15.27
C THR A 49 -3.69 1.73 -14.80
N LEU A 50 -3.61 1.48 -13.48
CA LEU A 50 -2.67 0.52 -12.91
C LEU A 50 -3.17 -0.92 -13.02
N SER A 51 -2.24 -1.86 -13.24
CA SER A 51 -2.54 -3.28 -13.12
C SER A 51 -3.00 -3.64 -11.70
N ALA A 52 -3.76 -4.73 -11.55
CA ALA A 52 -4.20 -5.23 -10.26
C ALA A 52 -3.03 -5.44 -9.28
N GLU A 53 -1.92 -6.02 -9.75
CA GLU A 53 -0.72 -6.24 -8.95
C GLU A 53 -0.11 -4.94 -8.41
N ARG A 54 -0.03 -3.90 -9.26
CA ARG A 54 0.50 -2.58 -8.86
C ARG A 54 -0.41 -1.88 -7.85
N ARG A 55 -1.73 -1.96 -8.05
CA ARG A 55 -2.71 -1.42 -7.08
C ARG A 55 -2.60 -2.12 -5.73
N ALA A 56 -2.58 -3.46 -5.73
CA ALA A 56 -2.42 -4.23 -4.50
C ALA A 56 -1.09 -3.90 -3.80
N ARG A 57 0.00 -3.72 -4.55
CA ARG A 57 1.30 -3.33 -3.99
C ARG A 57 1.24 -1.95 -3.32
N LEU A 58 0.61 -0.96 -3.97
CA LEU A 58 0.40 0.37 -3.38
C LEU A 58 -0.37 0.26 -2.06
N CYS A 59 -1.46 -0.50 -2.01
CA CYS A 59 -2.23 -0.74 -0.79
C CYS A 59 -1.36 -1.35 0.33
N VAL A 60 -0.48 -2.32 0.00
CA VAL A 60 0.46 -2.88 0.98
C VAL A 60 1.46 -1.84 1.48
N ASP A 61 2.01 -0.99 0.61
CA ASP A 61 2.94 0.06 1.02
C ASP A 61 2.24 1.16 1.86
N LEU A 62 0.99 1.50 1.55
CA LEU A 62 0.14 2.35 2.39
C LEU A 62 -0.14 1.73 3.77
N ALA A 63 -0.43 0.43 3.82
CA ALA A 63 -0.60 -0.28 5.08
C ALA A 63 0.66 -0.19 5.95
N ARG A 64 1.86 -0.34 5.35
CA ARG A 64 3.14 -0.16 6.06
C ARG A 64 3.28 1.25 6.62
N ALA A 65 2.95 2.27 5.82
CA ALA A 65 3.00 3.66 6.26
C ALA A 65 2.04 3.94 7.43
N HIS A 66 0.82 3.41 7.38
CA HIS A 66 -0.14 3.50 8.48
C HIS A 66 0.37 2.78 9.74
N THR A 67 0.93 1.57 9.60
CA THR A 67 1.56 0.83 10.72
C THR A 67 2.69 1.62 11.37
N GLN A 68 3.58 2.25 10.59
CA GLN A 68 4.66 3.11 11.12
C GLN A 68 4.14 4.26 11.99
N ARG A 69 2.93 4.74 11.71
CA ARG A 69 2.25 5.81 12.46
C ARG A 69 1.28 5.29 13.53
N ARG A 70 1.23 3.98 13.78
CA ARG A 70 0.27 3.30 14.67
C ARG A 70 -1.21 3.58 14.32
N GLN A 71 -1.51 3.80 13.04
CA GLN A 71 -2.87 3.95 12.51
C GLN A 71 -3.41 2.56 12.15
N ILE A 72 -3.82 1.80 13.16
CA ILE A 72 -4.12 0.37 13.01
C ILE A 72 -5.29 0.13 12.05
N ASP A 73 -6.40 0.84 12.24
CA ASP A 73 -7.61 0.61 11.44
C ASP A 73 -7.39 0.91 9.95
N ASP A 74 -6.67 2.00 9.64
CA ASP A 74 -6.29 2.34 8.26
C ASP A 74 -5.34 1.30 7.65
N ALA A 75 -4.39 0.79 8.45
CA ALA A 75 -3.48 -0.27 8.00
C ALA A 75 -4.23 -1.56 7.68
N VAL A 76 -5.18 -1.97 8.53
CA VAL A 76 -6.04 -3.14 8.29
C VAL A 76 -6.88 -2.95 7.04
N ALA A 77 -7.54 -1.79 6.89
CA ALA A 77 -8.35 -1.48 5.72
C ALA A 77 -7.55 -1.58 4.42
N ALA A 78 -6.34 -1.03 4.39
CA ALA A 78 -5.45 -1.09 3.22
C ALA A 78 -5.02 -2.54 2.89
N LEU A 79 -4.76 -3.39 3.90
CA LEU A 79 -4.44 -4.79 3.65
C LEU A 79 -5.63 -5.59 3.12
N LEU A 80 -6.85 -5.31 3.60
CA LEU A 80 -8.07 -5.95 3.11
C LEU A 80 -8.39 -5.53 1.67
N GLU A 81 -8.16 -4.26 1.33
CA GLU A 81 -8.26 -3.78 -0.06
C GLU A 81 -7.26 -4.52 -0.95
N ALA A 82 -6.00 -4.63 -0.52
CA ALA A 82 -4.98 -5.39 -1.25
C ALA A 82 -5.41 -6.86 -1.46
N GLU A 83 -5.96 -7.50 -0.42
CA GLU A 83 -6.44 -8.89 -0.50
C GLU A 83 -7.61 -9.02 -1.48
N THR A 84 -8.50 -8.03 -1.52
CA THR A 84 -9.64 -8.02 -2.44
C THR A 84 -9.18 -7.92 -3.90
N ILE A 85 -8.11 -7.18 -4.18
CA ILE A 85 -7.58 -6.98 -5.53
C ILE A 85 -6.79 -8.21 -6.01
N THR A 86 -5.92 -8.77 -5.17
CA THR A 86 -5.09 -9.94 -5.51
C THR A 86 -5.01 -10.95 -4.35
N PRO A 87 -6.06 -11.77 -4.13
CA PRO A 87 -6.15 -12.60 -2.93
C PRO A 87 -5.03 -13.65 -2.85
N GLU A 88 -4.71 -14.32 -3.96
CA GLU A 88 -3.66 -15.35 -4.00
C GLU A 88 -2.28 -14.75 -3.72
N GLN A 89 -2.01 -13.53 -4.21
CA GLN A 89 -0.75 -12.84 -3.96
C GLN A 89 -0.61 -12.46 -2.50
N ILE A 90 -1.63 -11.82 -1.92
CA ILE A 90 -1.59 -11.28 -0.56
C ILE A 90 -1.46 -12.39 0.49
N ARG A 91 -2.19 -13.50 0.32
CA ARG A 91 -2.10 -14.67 1.23
C ARG A 91 -0.72 -15.30 1.28
N ASN A 92 0.05 -15.20 0.19
CA ASN A 92 1.42 -15.73 0.10
C ASN A 92 2.51 -14.66 0.33
N HIS A 93 2.13 -13.40 0.57
CA HIS A 93 3.08 -12.29 0.64
C HIS A 93 3.70 -12.15 2.04
N ARG A 94 5.03 -12.36 2.16
CA ARG A 94 5.73 -12.34 3.45
C ARG A 94 5.60 -11.02 4.22
N ILE A 95 5.58 -9.88 3.53
CA ILE A 95 5.43 -8.57 4.20
C ILE A 95 4.03 -8.43 4.80
N VAL A 96 2.98 -8.91 4.12
CA VAL A 96 1.61 -8.85 4.64
C VAL A 96 1.49 -9.69 5.90
N ARG A 97 2.05 -10.90 5.87
CA ARG A 97 2.12 -11.78 7.03
C ARG A 97 2.74 -11.09 8.24
N ARG A 98 3.91 -10.45 8.05
CA ARG A 98 4.58 -9.69 9.10
C ARG A 98 3.72 -8.53 9.62
N LEU A 99 3.12 -7.75 8.73
CA LEU A 99 2.25 -6.63 9.11
C LEU A 99 1.03 -7.10 9.91
N ALA A 100 0.40 -8.21 9.51
CA ALA A 100 -0.72 -8.78 10.24
C ALA A 100 -0.32 -9.16 11.67
N SER A 101 0.83 -9.81 11.86
CA SER A 101 1.38 -10.10 13.20
C SER A 101 1.70 -8.83 14.00
N ASP A 102 2.33 -7.85 13.36
CA ASP A 102 2.67 -6.57 14.00
C ASP A 102 1.38 -5.86 14.47
N LEU A 103 0.34 -5.79 13.63
CA LEU A 103 -0.94 -5.17 13.96
C LEU A 103 -1.68 -5.92 15.07
N LEU A 104 -1.66 -7.27 15.07
CA LEU A 104 -2.23 -8.08 16.15
C LEU A 104 -1.58 -7.76 17.51
N SER A 105 -0.27 -7.46 17.52
CA SER A 105 0.43 -7.08 18.75
C SER A 105 0.11 -5.65 19.22
N MET A 106 -0.42 -4.81 18.33
CA MET A 106 -0.72 -3.39 18.61
C MET A 106 -2.17 -3.15 19.02
N GLN A 107 -3.09 -4.08 18.75
CA GLN A 107 -4.53 -3.94 19.01
C GLN A 107 -5.05 -5.01 19.99
N ASP A 108 -5.54 -4.57 21.16
CA ASP A 108 -6.14 -5.46 22.17
C ASP A 108 -7.52 -4.94 22.63
N PRO A 109 -8.64 -5.67 22.39
CA PRO A 109 -8.71 -6.88 21.57
C PRO A 109 -8.58 -6.55 20.08
N ALA A 110 -7.88 -7.41 19.33
CA ALA A 110 -7.82 -7.31 17.88
C ALA A 110 -9.20 -7.44 17.22
N SER A 111 -9.45 -6.67 16.15
CA SER A 111 -10.69 -6.70 15.39
C SER A 111 -10.93 -8.05 14.70
N SER A 112 -12.20 -8.36 14.41
CA SER A 112 -12.55 -9.58 13.69
C SER A 112 -11.96 -9.61 12.28
N GLU A 113 -11.85 -8.46 11.60
CA GLU A 113 -11.29 -8.42 10.25
C GLU A 113 -9.78 -8.69 10.26
N LEU A 114 -9.05 -8.12 11.22
CA LEU A 114 -7.62 -8.37 11.38
C LEU A 114 -7.35 -9.83 11.72
N ARG A 115 -8.13 -10.42 12.65
CA ARG A 115 -8.02 -11.87 12.96
C ARG A 115 -8.28 -12.73 11.73
N GLY A 116 -9.35 -12.45 10.99
CA GLY A 116 -9.67 -13.18 9.76
C GLY A 116 -8.58 -13.05 8.69
N LEU A 117 -8.00 -11.86 8.53
CA LEU A 117 -6.86 -11.64 7.63
C LEU A 117 -5.65 -12.48 8.06
N SER A 118 -5.29 -12.43 9.35
CA SER A 118 -4.16 -13.19 9.92
C SER A 118 -4.30 -14.70 9.69
N GLU A 119 -5.50 -15.25 9.90
CA GLU A 119 -5.81 -16.66 9.63
C GLU A 119 -5.56 -17.02 8.15
N ARG A 120 -5.98 -16.17 7.21
CA ARG A 120 -5.81 -16.41 5.76
C ARG A 120 -4.37 -16.29 5.30
N VAL A 121 -3.56 -15.43 5.93
CA VAL A 121 -2.14 -15.25 5.59
C VAL A 121 -1.21 -16.18 6.39
N GLY A 122 -1.75 -16.91 7.37
CA GLY A 122 -1.09 -17.95 8.14
C GLY A 122 -0.24 -17.44 9.30
N THR A 123 -0.79 -16.55 10.12
CA THR A 123 -0.18 -16.04 11.38
C THR A 123 -1.13 -16.06 12.54
#